data_AF-A0A2N8P755-F1
#
_entry.id   AF-A0A2N8P755-F1
#
_cell.length_a   1.000
_cell.length_b   1.000
_cell.length_c   1.000
_cell.angle_alpha   90.00
_cell.angle_beta   90.00
_cell.angle_gamma   90.00
#
_symmetry.space_group_name_H-M   'P 1'
#
loop_
_entity.id
_entity.type
_entity.pdbx_description
1 polymer ?
#
loop_
_entity_poly.entity_id
_entity_poly.type
_entity_poly.pdbx_seq_one_letter_code
_entity_poly.pdbx_strand_id
1 'polypeptide(L)'
;MCDLCGTVISDGTEWYAVVPDSSSIHAVDAKFDGKRVVVGCTKEHLAELVEQYEHRPFVQSELWAGKIARAVEKHRGRISKEVLAGETGLTPEQIAEGVAWENLDYLRWRQQFGDDGPEPTW
;
A
#
# COMPACT_ATOMS: atom_id res chain seq x y z
N MET A 1 7.74 -5.67 -16.24
CA MET A 1 6.90 -6.88 -16.25
C MET A 1 5.45 -6.41 -16.31
N CYS A 2 4.57 -7.11 -17.00
CA CYS A 2 3.14 -6.80 -16.98
C CYS A 2 2.52 -7.28 -15.66
N ASP A 3 1.81 -6.39 -14.98
CA ASP A 3 1.21 -6.68 -13.67
C ASP A 3 -0.01 -7.61 -13.76
N LEU A 4 -0.60 -7.76 -14.96
CA LEU A 4 -1.75 -8.64 -15.19
C LEU A 4 -1.31 -10.09 -15.48
N CYS A 5 -0.38 -10.28 -16.42
CA CYS A 5 -0.02 -11.61 -16.93
C CYS A 5 1.41 -12.07 -16.60
N GLY A 6 2.23 -11.22 -15.96
CA GLY A 6 3.61 -11.55 -15.60
C GLY A 6 4.61 -11.55 -16.77
N THR A 7 4.18 -11.23 -17.99
CA THR A 7 5.07 -11.15 -19.15
C THR A 7 6.17 -10.11 -18.93
N VAL A 8 7.43 -10.50 -19.18
CA VAL A 8 8.55 -9.56 -19.20
C VAL A 8 8.48 -8.74 -20.48
N ILE A 9 8.46 -7.41 -20.34
CA ILE A 9 8.48 -6.45 -21.46
C ILE A 9 9.88 -5.87 -21.47
N SER A 10 10.62 -6.04 -22.58
CA SER A 10 12.04 -5.66 -22.68
C SER A 10 12.34 -4.75 -23.87
N ASP A 11 11.33 -4.41 -24.65
CA ASP A 11 11.43 -3.62 -25.88
C ASP A 11 10.89 -2.19 -25.72
N GLY A 12 10.49 -1.80 -24.50
CA GLY A 12 9.98 -0.45 -24.20
C GLY A 12 8.55 -0.21 -24.68
N THR A 13 7.79 -1.27 -24.99
CA THR A 13 6.41 -1.18 -25.49
C THR A 13 5.36 -1.18 -24.38
N GLU A 14 5.78 -1.12 -23.12
CA GLU A 14 4.89 -1.14 -21.98
C GLU A 14 3.97 0.09 -21.89
N TRP A 15 2.75 -0.15 -21.40
CA TRP A 15 1.74 0.86 -21.14
C TRP A 15 1.63 1.09 -19.64
N TYR A 16 1.49 2.35 -19.22
CA TYR A 16 1.42 2.73 -17.80
C TYR A 16 0.14 3.48 -17.47
N ALA A 17 -0.37 3.27 -16.26
CA ALA A 17 -1.39 4.11 -15.64
C ALA A 17 -1.07 4.32 -14.16
N VAL A 18 -1.63 5.40 -13.60
CA VAL A 18 -1.64 5.64 -12.15
C VAL A 18 -3.05 5.40 -11.65
N VAL A 19 -3.19 4.48 -10.69
CA VAL A 19 -4.48 4.08 -10.13
C VAL A 19 -4.53 4.35 -8.62
N PRO A 20 -5.73 4.63 -8.06
CA PRO A 20 -5.90 4.76 -6.62
C PRO A 20 -5.75 3.40 -5.95
N ASP A 21 -4.91 3.30 -4.93
CA ASP A 21 -4.74 2.09 -4.12
C ASP A 21 -4.26 2.47 -2.71
N SER A 22 -5.12 2.30 -1.70
CA SER A 22 -4.80 2.66 -0.31
C SER A 22 -3.65 1.83 0.28
N SER A 23 -3.35 0.66 -0.27
CA SER A 23 -2.19 -0.15 0.14
C SER A 23 -0.86 0.32 -0.48
N SER A 24 -0.88 1.26 -1.43
CA SER A 24 0.33 1.74 -2.12
C SER A 24 0.99 2.88 -1.34
N ILE A 25 2.11 2.59 -0.69
CA ILE A 25 2.94 3.60 -0.01
C ILE A 25 4.20 3.84 -0.83
N HIS A 26 4.43 5.10 -1.19
CA HIS A 26 5.63 5.44 -1.95
C HIS A 26 6.84 5.46 -1.00
N ALA A 27 7.95 4.83 -1.39
CA ALA A 27 9.10 4.64 -0.49
C ALA A 27 9.68 5.94 0.09
N VAL A 28 9.65 7.02 -0.70
CA VAL A 28 10.30 8.30 -0.35
C VAL A 28 9.32 9.48 -0.23
N ASP A 29 8.54 9.75 -1.29
CA ASP A 29 7.70 10.94 -1.40
C ASP A 29 6.22 10.66 -1.08
N ALA A 30 5.76 11.16 0.08
CA ALA A 30 4.41 10.96 0.59
C ALA A 30 3.29 11.51 -0.31
N LYS A 31 3.58 12.41 -1.26
CA LYS A 31 2.55 12.92 -2.20
C LYS A 31 2.05 11.86 -3.19
N PHE A 32 2.78 10.74 -3.28
CA PHE A 32 2.43 9.59 -4.11
C PHE A 32 1.84 8.43 -3.30
N ASP A 33 1.66 8.59 -1.99
CA ASP A 33 0.92 7.61 -1.21
C ASP A 33 -0.52 7.51 -1.73
N GLY A 34 -1.04 6.29 -1.79
CA GLY A 34 -2.34 6.01 -2.39
C GLY A 34 -2.33 5.90 -3.91
N LYS A 35 -1.17 6.05 -4.56
CA LYS A 35 -1.04 6.03 -6.02
C LYS A 35 -0.14 4.87 -6.44
N ARG A 36 -0.72 3.88 -7.11
CA ARG A 36 0.04 2.77 -7.69
C ARG A 36 0.28 3.03 -9.16
N VAL A 37 1.50 2.80 -9.62
CA VAL A 37 1.79 2.67 -11.05
C VAL A 37 1.53 1.22 -11.44
N VAL A 38 0.68 1.01 -12.44
CA VAL A 38 0.43 -0.32 -13.04
C VAL A 38 0.95 -0.37 -14.47
N VAL A 39 1.41 -1.55 -14.87
CA VAL A 39 2.09 -1.80 -16.15
C VAL A 39 1.38 -2.90 -16.95
N GLY A 40 0.94 -2.56 -18.18
CA GLY A 40 0.36 -3.49 -19.14
C GLY A 40 1.30 -3.77 -20.32
N CYS A 41 1.38 -5.01 -20.78
CA CYS A 41 2.07 -5.33 -22.05
C CYS A 41 1.25 -4.96 -23.30
N THR A 42 -0.04 -4.73 -23.13
CA THR A 42 -0.93 -4.20 -24.16
C THR A 42 -1.86 -3.15 -23.54
N LYS A 43 -2.57 -2.40 -24.40
CA LYS A 43 -3.60 -1.46 -23.94
C LYS A 43 -4.75 -2.16 -23.24
N GLU A 44 -5.11 -3.35 -23.71
CA GLU A 44 -6.20 -4.16 -23.15
C GLU A 44 -5.84 -4.64 -21.74
N HIS A 45 -4.60 -5.09 -21.54
CA HIS A 45 -4.13 -5.47 -20.20
C HIS A 45 -4.06 -4.28 -19.26
N LEU A 46 -3.65 -3.10 -19.75
CA LEU A 46 -3.68 -1.89 -18.93
C LEU A 46 -5.11 -1.49 -18.56
N ALA A 47 -6.05 -1.55 -19.50
CA ALA A 47 -7.46 -1.20 -19.26
C ALA A 47 -8.09 -2.12 -18.20
N GLU A 48 -7.87 -3.43 -18.31
CA GLU A 48 -8.30 -4.42 -17.32
C GLU A 48 -7.72 -4.11 -15.92
N LEU A 49 -6.42 -3.81 -15.83
CA LEU A 49 -5.81 -3.40 -14.56
C LEU A 49 -6.47 -2.16 -13.97
N VAL A 50 -6.69 -1.12 -14.79
CA VAL A 50 -7.37 0.11 -14.33
C VAL A 50 -8.76 -0.22 -13.80
N GLU A 51 -9.55 -1.01 -14.51
CA GLU A 51 -10.89 -1.42 -14.09
C GLU A 51 -10.86 -2.18 -12.76
N GLN A 52 -9.92 -3.10 -12.56
CA GLN A 52 -9.77 -3.83 -11.29
C GLN A 52 -9.52 -2.88 -10.11
N TYR A 53 -8.69 -1.85 -10.29
CA TYR A 53 -8.41 -0.88 -9.23
C TYR A 53 -9.56 0.12 -9.02
N GLU A 54 -10.35 0.44 -10.04
CA GLU A 54 -11.56 1.26 -9.88
C GLU A 54 -12.61 0.58 -8.97
N HIS A 55 -12.69 -0.75 -9.03
CA HIS A 55 -13.61 -1.53 -8.20
C HIS A 55 -13.05 -1.85 -6.80
N ARG A 56 -11.75 -1.64 -6.58
CA ARG A 56 -11.12 -1.87 -5.28
C ARG A 56 -11.49 -0.73 -4.32
N PRO A 57 -12.02 -1.02 -3.12
CA PRO A 57 -12.28 0.00 -2.12
C PRO A 57 -10.99 0.73 -1.73
N PHE A 58 -11.04 2.06 -1.71
CA PHE A 58 -9.97 2.87 -1.16
C PHE A 58 -10.24 3.11 0.33
N VAL A 59 -9.42 2.51 1.19
CA VAL A 59 -9.63 2.55 2.64
C VAL A 59 -8.62 3.52 3.28
N GLN A 60 -9.13 4.61 3.85
CA GLN A 60 -8.28 5.64 4.45
C GLN A 60 -7.39 5.11 5.58
N SER A 61 -7.94 4.24 6.44
CA SER A 61 -7.18 3.65 7.54
C SER A 61 -6.08 2.70 7.08
N GLU A 62 -6.26 2.01 5.94
CA GLU A 62 -5.19 1.22 5.30
C GLU A 62 -4.04 2.13 4.84
N LEU A 63 -4.37 3.24 4.17
CA LEU A 63 -3.38 4.23 3.75
C LEU A 63 -2.62 4.81 4.95
N TRP A 64 -3.33 5.13 6.03
CA TRP A 64 -2.71 5.65 7.25
C TRP A 64 -1.81 4.63 7.91
N ALA A 65 -2.22 3.36 8.00
CA ALA A 65 -1.38 2.27 8.50
C ALA A 65 -0.05 2.19 7.74
N GLY A 66 -0.10 2.21 6.40
CA GLY A 66 1.11 2.20 5.59
C GLY A 66 2.02 3.43 5.78
N LYS A 67 1.45 4.62 5.94
CA LYS A 67 2.23 5.84 6.25
C LYS A 67 2.91 5.75 7.62
N ILE A 68 2.22 5.18 8.61
CA ILE A 68 2.75 4.95 9.96
C ILE A 68 3.89 3.93 9.88
N ALA A 69 3.70 2.79 9.23
CA ALA A 69 4.72 1.76 9.05
C ALA A 69 6.01 2.32 8.42
N ARG A 70 5.89 3.10 7.33
CA ARG A 70 7.04 3.77 6.71
C ARG A 70 7.80 4.69 7.69
N ALA A 71 7.08 5.50 8.47
CA ALA A 71 7.70 6.39 9.45
C ALA A 71 8.37 5.61 10.59
N VAL A 72 7.71 4.58 11.11
CA VAL A 72 8.25 3.71 12.16
C VAL A 72 9.52 3.01 11.68
N GLU A 73 9.53 2.47 10.45
CA GLU A 73 10.69 1.79 9.86
C GLU A 73 11.87 2.75 9.68
N LYS A 74 11.62 3.96 9.14
CA LYS A 74 12.64 5.01 8.99
C LYS A 74 13.35 5.34 10.32
N HIS A 75 12.63 5.27 11.44
CA HIS A 75 13.15 5.52 12.79
C HIS A 75 13.49 4.24 13.56
N ARG A 76 13.49 3.07 12.90
CA ARG A 76 13.78 1.75 13.48
C ARG A 76 12.97 1.46 14.75
N GLY A 77 11.69 1.79 14.72
CA GLY A 77 10.76 1.61 15.84
C GLY A 77 10.84 2.68 16.94
N ARG A 78 11.79 3.63 16.89
CA ARG A 78 12.02 4.62 17.96
C ARG A 78 11.55 6.00 17.54
N ILE A 79 10.23 6.18 17.50
CA ILE A 79 9.59 7.44 17.10
C ILE A 79 8.64 7.94 18.19
N SER A 80 8.67 9.24 18.48
CA SER A 80 7.69 9.86 19.38
C SER A 80 6.37 10.13 18.63
N LYS A 81 5.26 10.32 19.36
CA LYS A 81 3.97 10.61 18.74
C LYS A 81 3.98 11.92 17.94
N GLU A 82 4.71 12.92 18.44
CA GLU A 82 4.83 14.24 17.81
C GLU A 82 5.63 14.16 16.50
N VAL A 83 6.74 13.40 16.50
CA VAL A 83 7.53 13.16 15.30
C VAL A 83 6.73 12.33 14.29
N LEU A 84 6.00 11.31 14.74
CA LEU A 84 5.13 10.49 13.89
C LEU A 84 4.04 11.35 13.22
N ALA A 85 3.36 12.19 13.98
CA ALA A 85 2.35 13.11 13.44
C ALA A 85 2.97 14.11 12.45
N GLY A 86 4.14 14.67 12.77
CA GLY A 86 4.86 15.60 11.89
C GLY A 86 5.30 14.97 10.56
N GLU A 87 5.82 13.74 10.58
CA GLU A 87 6.29 13.07 9.36
C GLU A 87 5.17 12.51 8.50
N THR A 88 4.10 12.00 9.13
CA THR A 88 2.97 11.42 8.40
C THR A 88 1.94 12.47 7.97
N GLY A 89 1.92 13.62 8.65
CA GLY A 89 0.89 14.66 8.50
C GLY A 89 -0.49 14.22 9.03
N LEU A 90 -0.54 13.16 9.84
CA LEU A 90 -1.78 12.60 10.38
C LEU A 90 -2.13 13.24 11.73
N THR A 91 -3.42 13.36 12.00
CA THR A 91 -3.92 13.72 13.34
C THR A 91 -3.79 12.53 14.30
N PRO A 92 -3.83 12.76 15.63
CA PRO A 92 -3.82 11.67 16.61
C PRO A 92 -4.92 10.62 16.38
N GLU A 93 -6.11 11.03 15.96
CA GLU A 93 -7.25 10.15 15.66
C GLU A 93 -6.96 9.28 14.44
N GLN A 94 -6.42 9.87 13.37
CA GLN A 94 -6.04 9.14 12.16
C GLN A 94 -4.91 8.13 12.44
N ILE A 95 -3.96 8.50 13.30
CA ILE A 95 -2.91 7.59 13.77
C ILE A 95 -3.54 6.40 14.52
N ALA A 96 -4.48 6.66 15.42
CA ALA A 96 -5.17 5.61 16.15
C ALA A 96 -5.95 4.66 15.23
N GLU A 97 -6.65 5.20 14.22
CA GLU A 97 -7.37 4.40 13.22
C GLU A 97 -6.44 3.59 12.31
N GLY A 98 -5.30 4.15 11.90
CA GLY A 98 -4.28 3.42 11.14
C GLY A 98 -3.67 2.26 11.92
N VAL A 99 -3.30 2.49 13.19
CA VAL A 99 -2.82 1.41 14.08
C VAL A 99 -3.90 0.35 14.31
N ALA A 100 -5.16 0.76 14.46
CA ALA A 100 -6.27 -0.19 14.61
C ALA A 100 -6.46 -1.05 13.35
N TRP A 101 -6.28 -0.49 12.15
CA TRP A 101 -6.32 -1.25 10.89
C TRP A 101 -5.28 -2.36 10.85
N GLU A 102 -4.01 -2.03 11.15
CA GLU A 102 -2.90 -3.01 11.17
C GLU A 102 -3.16 -4.13 12.18
N ASN A 103 -3.64 -3.80 13.38
CA ASN A 103 -4.00 -4.78 14.40
C ASN A 103 -5.14 -5.71 13.94
N LEU A 104 -6.18 -5.17 13.29
CA LEU A 104 -7.28 -5.96 12.76
C LEU A 104 -6.84 -6.85 11.60
N ASP A 105 -5.89 -6.39 10.79
CA ASP A 105 -5.31 -7.20 9.72
C ASP A 105 -4.48 -8.35 10.28
N TYR A 106 -3.62 -8.07 11.26
CA TYR A 106 -2.88 -9.09 12.00
C TYR A 106 -3.80 -10.13 12.66
N LEU A 107 -4.91 -9.70 13.28
CA LEU A 107 -5.88 -10.61 13.87
C LEU A 107 -6.59 -11.48 12.81
N ARG A 108 -6.95 -10.90 11.66
CA ARG A 108 -7.51 -11.65 10.52
C ARG A 108 -6.52 -12.68 10.00
N TRP A 109 -5.26 -12.29 9.84
CA TRP A 109 -4.18 -13.19 9.44
C TRP A 109 -4.00 -14.34 10.43
N ARG A 110 -3.93 -14.07 11.74
CA ARG A 110 -3.83 -15.12 12.77
C ARG A 110 -5.04 -16.05 12.79
N GLN A 111 -6.24 -15.52 12.57
CA GLN A 111 -7.43 -16.36 12.47
C GLN A 111 -7.38 -17.30 11.26
N GLN A 112 -6.80 -16.84 10.15
CA GLN A 112 -6.70 -17.61 8.92
C GLN A 112 -5.58 -18.66 8.95
N PHE A 113 -4.43 -18.33 9.55
CA PHE A 113 -3.21 -19.16 9.45
C PHE A 113 -2.72 -19.75 10.78
N GLY A 114 -3.28 -19.31 11.92
CA GLY A 114 -2.79 -19.71 13.26
C GLY A 114 -1.45 -19.06 13.63
N ASP A 115 -0.85 -19.50 14.74
CA ASP A 115 0.44 -18.96 15.21
C ASP A 115 1.65 -19.45 14.38
N ASP A 116 1.46 -20.48 13.53
CA ASP A 116 2.49 -21.07 12.64
C ASP A 116 2.36 -20.62 11.17
N GLY A 117 1.60 -19.56 10.90
CA GLY A 117 1.43 -19.05 9.54
C GLY A 117 2.71 -18.45 8.93
N PRO A 118 2.78 -18.31 7.58
CA PRO A 118 3.91 -17.65 6.92
C PRO A 118 4.01 -16.17 7.29
N GLU A 119 5.22 -15.63 7.50
CA GLU A 119 5.39 -14.20 7.84
C GLU A 119 4.54 -13.29 6.92
N PRO A 120 3.75 -12.36 7.49
CA PRO A 120 2.95 -11.43 6.70
C PRO A 120 3.84 -10.67 5.72
N THR A 121 3.44 -10.61 4.44
CA THR A 121 4.28 -10.03 3.36
C THR A 121 4.02 -8.55 3.11
N TRP A 122 3.51 -7.81 4.10
CA TRP A 122 3.21 -6.38 3.98
C TRP A 122 4.29 -5.52 4.63
#